data_AF-A0A971F0W6-F1
#
_entry.id   AF-A0A971F0W6-F1
#
_cell.length_a   1.000
_cell.length_b   1.000
_cell.length_c   1.000
_cell.angle_alpha   90.00
_cell.angle_beta   90.00
_cell.angle_gamma   90.00
#
_symmetry.space_group_name_H-M   'P 1'
#
loop_
_entity.id
_entity.type
_entity.pdbx_description
1 polymer ?
#
loop_
_entity_poly.entity_id
_entity_poly.type
_entity_poly.pdbx_seq_one_letter_code
_entity_poly.pdbx_strand_id
1 'polypeptide(L)'
;MQKSKRAILIGDNAHADWHPLKGPDKEITEALSEFEFVQSEDYDQFREESLKQYDLCISFVDQWENRMTDDRTCGLLSYVCHGGGLLIIHNGIAIQARYELAQLAGGKFLSHPDQKVLTYRPCSTKHVIMEGVEGFTVKEEPYRFELDNMIETTMLMEYEDEEKVWPAAWAHGYGLGRVAYLSPGHNIETYL
;
A
#
# COMPACT_ATOMS: atom_id res chain seq x y z
N MET A 1 -20.52 3.01 -23.55
CA MET A 1 -20.50 2.16 -22.35
C MET A 1 -19.19 2.44 -21.64
N GLN A 2 -19.21 2.88 -20.39
CA GLN A 2 -17.99 3.06 -19.62
C GLN A 2 -17.43 1.68 -19.32
N LYS A 3 -16.17 1.42 -19.71
CA LYS A 3 -15.49 0.16 -19.44
C LYS A 3 -15.42 -0.01 -17.91
N SER A 4 -15.76 -1.20 -17.39
CA SER A 4 -15.62 -1.51 -15.97
C SER A 4 -14.15 -1.36 -15.57
N LYS A 5 -13.87 -0.72 -14.43
CA LYS A 5 -12.51 -0.61 -13.91
C LYS A 5 -12.10 -1.97 -13.33
N ARG A 6 -10.88 -2.41 -13.58
CA ARG A 6 -10.37 -3.70 -13.09
C ARG A 6 -9.26 -3.48 -12.07
N ALA A 7 -9.30 -4.21 -10.97
CA ALA A 7 -8.26 -4.20 -9.96
C ALA A 7 -7.70 -5.60 -9.74
N ILE A 8 -6.43 -5.67 -9.37
CA ILE A 8 -5.80 -6.89 -8.87
C ILE A 8 -5.32 -6.67 -7.44
N LEU A 9 -5.65 -7.59 -6.54
CA LEU A 9 -5.21 -7.62 -5.14
C LEU A 9 -4.25 -8.79 -4.98
N ILE A 10 -2.98 -8.49 -4.74
CA ILE A 10 -1.92 -9.49 -4.63
C ILE A 10 -1.47 -9.55 -3.16
N GLY A 11 -1.62 -10.71 -2.53
CA GLY A 11 -1.24 -10.94 -1.14
C GLY A 11 -1.35 -12.43 -0.78
N ASP A 12 -0.92 -12.79 0.42
CA ASP A 12 -0.69 -14.18 0.82
C ASP A 12 -1.79 -14.69 1.75
N ASN A 13 -2.22 -15.94 1.59
CA ASN A 13 -3.11 -16.60 2.54
C ASN A 13 -2.48 -17.87 3.12
N ALA A 14 -2.18 -18.83 2.25
CA ALA A 14 -1.71 -20.15 2.69
C ALA A 14 -0.28 -20.12 3.25
N HIS A 15 0.49 -19.11 2.87
CA HIS A 15 1.90 -18.95 3.20
C HIS A 15 2.22 -17.57 3.82
N ALA A 16 1.22 -16.90 4.40
CA ALA A 16 1.46 -15.69 5.18
C ALA A 16 2.09 -16.06 6.53
N ASP A 17 3.25 -15.50 6.83
CA ASP A 17 3.93 -15.71 8.10
C ASP A 17 3.30 -14.84 9.21
N TRP A 18 2.73 -13.69 8.82
CA TRP A 18 2.25 -12.65 9.74
C TRP A 18 0.88 -12.10 9.35
N HIS A 19 0.66 -11.79 8.07
CA HIS A 19 -0.51 -11.02 7.61
C HIS A 19 -1.29 -11.76 6.52
N PRO A 20 -2.16 -12.72 6.89
CA PRO A 20 -3.01 -13.38 5.91
C PRO A 20 -4.01 -12.39 5.32
N LEU A 21 -4.12 -12.40 3.99
CA LEU A 21 -5.05 -11.57 3.24
C LEU A 21 -6.53 -11.91 3.53
N LYS A 22 -6.82 -13.13 4.01
CA LYS A 22 -8.17 -13.61 4.33
C LYS A 22 -8.79 -12.80 5.47
N GLY A 23 -9.89 -12.12 5.17
CA GLY A 23 -10.54 -11.15 6.06
C GLY A 23 -10.40 -9.75 5.46
N PRO A 24 -9.19 -9.15 5.49
CA PRO A 24 -8.93 -7.86 4.85
C PRO A 24 -9.37 -7.79 3.39
N ASP A 25 -9.24 -8.90 2.65
CA ASP A 25 -9.64 -8.99 1.25
C ASP A 25 -11.10 -8.62 0.99
N LYS A 26 -12.01 -9.07 1.88
CA LYS A 26 -13.42 -8.75 1.78
C LYS A 26 -13.65 -7.25 2.00
N GLU A 27 -13.08 -6.70 3.07
CA GLU A 27 -13.28 -5.28 3.41
C GLU A 27 -12.67 -4.34 2.34
N ILE A 28 -11.48 -4.67 1.82
CA ILE A 28 -10.83 -3.93 0.73
C ILE A 28 -11.71 -3.95 -0.53
N THR A 29 -12.23 -5.11 -0.90
CA THR A 29 -13.03 -5.25 -2.13
C THR A 29 -14.42 -4.62 -2.00
N GLU A 30 -15.03 -4.63 -0.81
CA GLU A 30 -16.28 -3.92 -0.53
C GLU A 30 -16.10 -2.40 -0.54
N ALA A 31 -15.02 -1.89 0.08
CA ALA A 31 -14.70 -0.46 0.10
C ALA A 31 -14.43 0.12 -1.31
N LEU A 32 -13.95 -0.71 -2.24
CA LEU A 32 -13.62 -0.36 -3.62
C LEU A 32 -14.56 -1.06 -4.62
N SER A 33 -15.84 -1.20 -4.26
CA SER A 33 -16.84 -1.96 -5.02
C SER A 33 -17.09 -1.48 -6.46
N GLU A 34 -16.57 -0.31 -6.85
CA GLU A 34 -16.59 0.13 -8.25
C GLU A 34 -15.60 -0.62 -9.18
N PHE A 35 -14.68 -1.41 -8.61
CA PHE A 35 -13.74 -2.24 -9.37
C PHE A 35 -14.21 -3.70 -9.47
N GLU A 36 -13.94 -4.31 -10.62
CA GLU A 36 -13.96 -5.77 -10.77
C GLU A 36 -12.61 -6.33 -10.30
N PHE A 37 -12.63 -7.17 -9.26
CA PHE A 37 -11.42 -7.68 -8.62
C PHE A 37 -10.98 -9.05 -9.14
N VAL A 38 -9.66 -9.18 -9.30
CA VAL A 38 -8.95 -10.46 -9.30
C VAL A 38 -8.06 -10.51 -8.06
N GLN A 39 -8.15 -11.57 -7.27
CA GLN A 39 -7.24 -11.83 -6.16
C GLN A 39 -6.18 -12.84 -6.58
N SER A 40 -4.95 -12.71 -6.10
CA SER A 40 -3.88 -13.65 -6.42
C SER A 40 -2.84 -13.76 -5.30
N GLU A 41 -2.43 -14.99 -5.01
CA GLU A 41 -1.22 -15.29 -4.20
C GLU A 41 0.02 -15.46 -5.09
N ASP A 42 -0.12 -15.33 -6.41
CA ASP A 42 0.97 -15.49 -7.37
C ASP A 42 1.65 -14.15 -7.68
N TYR A 43 2.87 -13.98 -7.18
CA TYR A 43 3.63 -12.74 -7.42
C TYR A 43 4.11 -12.57 -8.86
N ASP A 44 3.98 -13.58 -9.73
CA ASP A 44 4.18 -13.40 -11.17
C ASP A 44 3.13 -12.46 -11.79
N GLN A 45 2.05 -12.16 -11.06
CA GLN A 45 1.13 -11.10 -11.42
C GLN A 45 1.76 -9.70 -11.41
N PHE A 46 2.91 -9.49 -10.76
CA PHE A 46 3.63 -8.20 -10.80
C PHE A 46 4.37 -7.94 -12.13
N ARG A 47 4.41 -8.89 -13.06
CA ARG A 47 5.00 -8.65 -14.39
C ARG A 47 4.11 -7.71 -15.22
N GLU A 48 4.73 -6.91 -16.09
CA GLU A 48 4.02 -5.87 -16.86
C GLU A 48 2.90 -6.43 -17.75
N GLU A 49 3.16 -7.55 -18.41
CA GLU A 49 2.19 -8.22 -19.27
C GLU A 49 0.93 -8.66 -18.53
N SER A 50 1.07 -8.97 -17.24
CA SER A 50 -0.02 -9.32 -16.33
C SER A 50 -0.73 -8.06 -15.82
N LEU A 51 0.02 -7.05 -15.37
CA LEU A 51 -0.53 -5.84 -14.72
C LEU A 51 -1.27 -4.90 -15.68
N LYS A 52 -0.81 -4.75 -16.93
CA LYS A 52 -1.30 -3.73 -17.88
C LYS A 52 -2.81 -3.77 -18.20
N GLN A 53 -3.48 -4.85 -17.82
CA GLN A 53 -4.93 -5.02 -18.00
C GLN A 53 -5.77 -4.47 -16.83
N TYR A 54 -5.13 -4.04 -15.74
CA TYR A 54 -5.75 -3.54 -14.52
C TYR A 54 -5.52 -2.05 -14.36
N ASP A 55 -6.55 -1.34 -13.92
CA ASP A 55 -6.48 0.09 -13.58
C ASP A 55 -5.83 0.33 -12.21
N LEU A 56 -5.89 -0.68 -11.32
CA LEU A 56 -5.33 -0.65 -9.97
C LEU A 56 -4.65 -1.98 -9.62
N CYS A 57 -3.42 -1.89 -9.11
CA CYS A 57 -2.73 -2.96 -8.40
C CYS A 57 -2.72 -2.64 -6.90
N ILE A 58 -3.19 -3.57 -6.07
CA ILE A 58 -3.12 -3.47 -4.61
C ILE A 58 -2.11 -4.48 -4.11
N SER A 59 -1.08 -3.99 -3.41
CA SER A 59 -0.08 -4.83 -2.75
C SER A 59 -0.46 -5.05 -1.29
N PHE A 60 -0.65 -6.31 -0.93
CA PHE A 60 -0.86 -6.85 0.42
C PHE A 60 0.06 -8.05 0.66
N VAL A 61 1.27 -8.00 0.09
CA VAL A 61 2.24 -9.10 0.13
C VAL A 61 2.89 -9.23 1.51
N ASP A 62 3.08 -10.45 1.98
CA ASP A 62 3.72 -10.74 3.26
C ASP A 62 5.14 -11.31 3.07
N GLN A 63 5.91 -10.72 2.14
CA GLN A 63 7.22 -11.22 1.74
C GLN A 63 8.38 -10.41 2.34
N TRP A 64 8.69 -10.67 3.62
CA TRP A 64 9.76 -9.93 4.31
C TRP A 64 11.16 -10.52 4.12
N GLU A 65 11.27 -11.84 3.95
CA GLU A 65 12.55 -12.53 3.86
C GLU A 65 13.16 -12.56 2.45
N ASN A 66 12.33 -12.38 1.43
CA ASN A 66 12.70 -12.53 0.03
C ASN A 66 12.38 -11.26 -0.76
N ARG A 67 13.29 -10.87 -1.65
CA ARG A 67 13.10 -9.69 -2.50
C ARG A 67 12.37 -10.07 -3.77
N MET A 68 11.62 -9.12 -4.32
CA MET A 68 11.08 -9.22 -5.68
C MET A 68 12.20 -9.51 -6.70
N THR A 69 11.91 -10.39 -7.65
CA THR A 69 12.80 -10.70 -8.77
C THR A 69 12.90 -9.51 -9.72
N ASP A 70 13.95 -9.46 -10.54
CA ASP A 70 14.16 -8.36 -11.49
C ASP A 70 12.97 -8.17 -12.43
N ASP A 71 12.40 -9.25 -12.96
CA ASP A 71 11.24 -9.19 -13.86
C ASP A 71 10.00 -8.62 -13.19
N ARG A 72 9.74 -8.98 -11.93
CA ARG A 72 8.58 -8.48 -11.18
C ARG A 72 8.78 -7.03 -10.75
N THR A 73 10.01 -6.67 -10.35
CA THR A 73 10.39 -5.27 -10.06
C THR A 73 10.24 -4.39 -11.29
N CYS A 74 10.79 -4.81 -12.44
CA CYS A 74 10.67 -4.10 -13.71
C CYS A 74 9.19 -3.99 -14.12
N GLY A 75 8.43 -5.08 -13.99
CA GLY A 75 7.02 -5.10 -14.34
C GLY A 75 6.16 -4.09 -13.59
N LEU A 76 6.34 -4.03 -12.26
CA LEU A 76 5.62 -3.07 -11.42
C LEU A 76 6.03 -1.62 -11.70
N LEU A 77 7.34 -1.36 -11.87
CA LEU A 77 7.84 -0.02 -12.23
C LEU A 77 7.28 0.45 -13.57
N SER A 78 7.33 -0.39 -14.60
CA SER A 78 6.78 -0.10 -15.93
C SER A 78 5.28 0.16 -15.87
N TYR A 79 4.54 -0.70 -15.16
CA TYR A 79 3.09 -0.57 -14.99
C TYR A 79 2.70 0.80 -14.41
N VAL A 80 3.31 1.20 -13.29
CA VAL A 80 3.01 2.49 -12.66
C VAL A 80 3.49 3.63 -13.56
N CYS A 81 4.71 3.56 -14.09
CA CYS A 81 5.25 4.58 -14.98
C CYS A 81 4.33 4.86 -16.19
N HIS A 82 3.65 3.83 -16.72
CA HIS A 82 2.72 3.91 -17.84
C HIS A 82 1.27 4.28 -17.47
N GLY A 83 0.99 4.65 -16.22
CA GLY A 83 -0.33 5.19 -15.82
C GLY A 83 -1.13 4.30 -14.86
N GLY A 84 -0.58 3.14 -14.49
CA GLY A 84 -1.17 2.25 -13.50
C GLY A 84 -1.31 2.91 -12.12
N GLY A 85 -2.36 2.54 -11.39
CA GLY A 85 -2.51 2.89 -9.98
C GLY A 85 -1.88 1.81 -9.10
N LEU A 86 -1.10 2.20 -8.10
CA LEU A 86 -0.57 1.31 -7.08
C LEU A 86 -1.06 1.77 -5.70
N LEU A 87 -1.77 0.88 -5.01
CA LEU A 87 -2.11 1.03 -3.59
C LEU A 87 -1.32 0.01 -2.79
N ILE A 88 -0.59 0.47 -1.78
CA ILE A 88 0.18 -0.38 -0.88
C ILE A 88 -0.45 -0.25 0.50
N ILE A 89 -0.84 -1.38 1.09
CA ILE A 89 -1.52 -1.39 2.40
C ILE A 89 -0.65 -2.18 3.38
N HIS A 90 -0.34 -1.55 4.51
CA HIS A 90 0.36 -2.13 5.65
C HIS A 90 1.59 -2.96 5.27
N ASN A 91 1.49 -4.29 5.33
CA ASN A 91 2.54 -5.27 5.04
C ASN A 91 2.97 -5.29 3.58
N GLY A 92 2.09 -4.87 2.65
CA GLY A 92 2.41 -4.80 1.23
C GLY A 92 3.63 -3.92 0.91
N ILE A 93 4.03 -3.06 1.86
CA ILE A 93 5.28 -2.31 1.76
C ILE A 93 6.52 -3.18 1.67
N ALA A 94 6.45 -4.47 2.00
CA ALA A 94 7.56 -5.43 1.93
C ALA A 94 8.24 -5.47 0.54
N ILE A 95 7.53 -5.09 -0.53
CA ILE A 95 8.13 -4.90 -1.88
C ILE A 95 9.34 -3.96 -1.88
N GLN A 96 9.44 -3.03 -0.92
CA GLN A 96 10.52 -2.05 -0.76
C GLN A 96 11.92 -2.67 -0.54
N ALA A 97 12.01 -3.98 -0.28
CA ALA A 97 13.30 -4.65 -0.11
C ALA A 97 14.24 -4.49 -1.33
N ARG A 98 13.69 -4.10 -2.50
CA ARG A 98 14.41 -3.57 -3.66
C ARG A 98 14.45 -2.05 -3.62
N TYR A 99 15.62 -1.44 -3.80
CA TYR A 99 15.78 0.02 -3.72
C TYR A 99 14.87 0.78 -4.70
N GLU A 100 14.67 0.22 -5.89
CA GLU A 100 13.81 0.79 -6.93
C GLU A 100 12.33 0.79 -6.48
N LEU A 101 11.91 -0.23 -5.73
CA LEU A 101 10.55 -0.33 -5.20
C LEU A 101 10.38 0.46 -3.90
N ALA A 102 11.44 0.65 -3.10
CA ALA A 102 11.41 1.60 -1.98
C ALA A 102 11.18 3.04 -2.48
N GLN A 103 11.86 3.42 -3.56
CA GLN A 103 11.63 4.71 -4.23
C GLN A 103 10.21 4.78 -4.80
N LEU A 104 9.75 3.76 -5.54
CA LEU A 104 8.38 3.71 -6.06
C LEU A 104 7.34 3.88 -4.94
N ALA A 105 7.54 3.20 -3.82
CA ALA A 105 6.65 3.27 -2.66
C ALA A 105 6.74 4.60 -1.90
N GLY A 106 7.79 5.39 -2.10
CA GLY A 106 7.99 6.69 -1.44
C GLY A 106 8.53 6.59 -0.01
N GLY A 107 8.90 5.40 0.46
CA GLY A 107 9.40 5.20 1.80
C GLY A 107 9.96 3.79 2.04
N LYS A 108 10.88 3.72 3.00
CA LYS A 108 11.53 2.48 3.45
C LYS A 108 11.13 2.19 4.89
N PHE A 109 10.55 1.01 5.10
CA PHE A 109 10.24 0.51 6.43
C PHE A 109 11.53 0.31 7.23
N LEU A 110 11.57 0.82 8.46
CA LEU A 110 12.70 0.72 9.38
C LEU A 110 12.46 -0.34 10.46
N SER A 111 11.32 -0.24 11.14
CA SER A 111 10.96 -1.06 12.29
C SER A 111 9.53 -0.76 12.73
N HIS A 112 8.98 -1.59 13.60
CA HIS A 112 7.82 -1.22 14.42
C HIS A 112 8.06 -1.71 15.86
N PRO A 113 7.61 -0.95 16.88
CA PRO A 113 7.40 -1.47 18.23
C PRO A 113 6.24 -2.49 18.28
N ASP A 114 6.02 -3.07 19.45
CA ASP A 114 4.81 -3.87 19.72
C ASP A 114 3.54 -3.06 19.45
N GLN A 115 2.48 -3.78 19.04
CA GLN A 115 1.16 -3.19 18.82
C GLN A 115 0.68 -2.39 20.02
N LYS A 116 0.11 -1.23 19.74
CA LYS A 116 -0.49 -0.35 20.74
C LYS A 116 -1.66 0.41 20.14
N VAL A 117 -2.41 1.11 20.98
CA VAL A 117 -3.47 2.00 20.49
C VAL A 117 -2.82 3.25 19.92
N LEU A 118 -3.05 3.51 18.64
CA LEU A 118 -2.53 4.66 17.90
C LEU A 118 -3.68 5.59 17.52
N THR A 119 -3.45 6.89 17.62
CA THR A 119 -4.36 7.91 17.12
C THR A 119 -3.80 8.50 15.83
N TYR A 120 -4.47 8.19 14.73
CA TYR A 120 -4.14 8.70 13.40
C TYR A 120 -4.84 10.03 13.15
N ARG A 121 -4.12 10.99 12.57
CA ARG A 121 -4.62 12.34 12.32
C ARG A 121 -4.33 12.77 10.89
N PRO A 122 -5.26 13.49 10.23
CA PRO A 122 -5.01 14.10 8.94
C PRO A 122 -3.89 15.12 9.01
N CYS A 123 -2.95 15.06 8.06
CA CYS A 123 -2.00 16.13 7.83
C CYS A 123 -2.71 17.35 7.20
N SER A 124 -2.07 18.53 7.23
CA SER A 124 -2.61 19.71 6.56
C SER A 124 -2.45 19.62 5.04
N THR A 125 -3.40 18.97 4.38
CA THR A 125 -3.40 18.75 2.92
C THR A 125 -4.78 18.97 2.30
N LYS A 126 -4.81 19.26 1.00
CA LYS A 126 -6.03 19.35 0.18
C LYS A 126 -6.13 18.20 -0.83
N HIS A 127 -5.36 17.14 -0.61
CA HIS A 127 -5.36 15.98 -1.50
C HIS A 127 -6.73 15.32 -1.55
N VAL A 128 -7.20 14.93 -2.74
CA VAL A 128 -8.56 14.37 -2.96
C VAL A 128 -8.85 13.13 -2.11
N ILE A 129 -7.84 12.32 -1.81
CA ILE A 129 -7.96 11.14 -0.92
C ILE A 129 -8.44 11.55 0.48
N MET A 130 -8.14 12.76 0.94
CA MET A 130 -8.50 13.25 2.28
C MET A 130 -9.87 13.92 2.34
N GLU A 131 -10.63 13.96 1.24
CA GLU A 131 -11.98 14.51 1.26
C GLU A 131 -12.89 13.69 2.19
N GLY A 132 -13.34 14.32 3.28
CA GLY A 132 -14.21 13.68 4.28
C GLY A 132 -13.50 12.72 5.24
N VAL A 133 -12.18 12.62 5.18
CA VAL A 133 -11.40 11.76 6.10
C VAL A 133 -11.15 12.50 7.42
N GLU A 134 -11.62 11.91 8.52
CA GLU A 134 -11.37 12.38 9.88
C GLU A 134 -10.29 11.53 10.58
N GLY A 135 -9.78 12.02 11.71
CA GLY A 135 -8.85 11.24 12.53
C GLY A 135 -9.57 10.11 13.27
N PHE A 136 -8.86 9.01 13.50
CA PHE A 136 -9.40 7.82 14.17
C PHE A 136 -8.37 7.20 15.12
N THR A 137 -8.82 6.27 15.96
CA THR A 137 -7.97 5.58 16.94
C THR A 137 -8.23 4.09 16.88
N VAL A 138 -7.16 3.31 16.72
CA VAL A 138 -7.23 1.86 16.55
C VAL A 138 -5.98 1.19 17.12
N LYS A 139 -6.07 -0.10 17.46
CA LYS A 139 -4.91 -0.89 17.88
C LYS A 139 -4.14 -1.35 16.63
N GLU A 140 -2.90 -0.91 16.51
CA GLU A 140 -2.08 -1.09 15.31
C GLU A 140 -0.58 -1.21 15.64
N GLU A 141 0.20 -1.62 14.63
CA GLU A 141 1.65 -1.59 14.67
C GLU A 141 2.18 -0.20 14.31
N PRO A 142 3.00 0.44 15.16
CA PRO A 142 3.56 1.76 14.85
C PRO A 142 4.72 1.62 13.86
N TYR A 143 4.39 1.47 12.57
CA TYR A 143 5.39 1.39 11.51
C TYR A 143 6.19 2.68 11.41
N ARG A 144 7.51 2.55 11.44
CA ARG A 144 8.47 3.66 11.35
C ARG A 144 9.12 3.63 9.99
N PHE A 145 9.15 4.79 9.34
CA PHE A 145 9.62 4.93 7.97
C PHE A 145 10.75 5.96 7.85
N GLU A 146 11.66 5.68 6.93
CA GLU A 146 12.47 6.69 6.27
C GLU A 146 11.80 7.02 4.94
N LEU A 147 11.29 8.25 4.79
CA LEU A 147 10.65 8.68 3.55
C LEU A 147 11.69 9.00 2.48
N ASP A 148 11.36 8.71 1.22
CA ASP A 148 12.16 9.13 0.08
C ASP A 148 12.15 10.66 -0.05
N ASN A 149 13.28 11.25 -0.44
CA ASN A 149 13.44 12.69 -0.61
C ASN A 149 13.64 13.12 -2.07
N MET A 150 13.47 12.20 -3.01
CA MET A 150 13.63 12.41 -4.44
C MET A 150 12.29 12.62 -5.15
N ILE A 151 11.20 12.09 -4.59
CA ILE A 151 9.83 12.26 -5.10
C ILE A 151 9.08 13.30 -4.27
N GLU A 152 8.31 14.16 -4.95
CA GLU A 152 7.38 15.08 -4.29
C GLU A 152 6.19 14.31 -3.70
N THR A 153 6.30 13.97 -2.42
CA THR A 153 5.32 13.18 -1.68
C THR A 153 4.39 14.05 -0.84
N THR A 154 3.08 13.84 -1.00
CA THR A 154 2.07 14.47 -0.15
C THR A 154 1.76 13.57 1.04
N MET A 155 2.02 14.07 2.24
CA MET A 155 1.58 13.43 3.47
C MET A 155 0.07 13.55 3.65
N LEU A 156 -0.58 12.43 3.96
CA LEU A 156 -2.03 12.32 4.10
C LEU A 156 -2.42 12.16 5.57
N MET A 157 -1.81 11.21 6.26
CA MET A 157 -2.05 10.91 7.67
C MET A 157 -0.73 10.74 8.41
N GLU A 158 -0.76 11.04 9.71
CA GLU A 158 0.33 10.85 10.65
C GLU A 158 -0.18 10.30 11.99
N TYR A 159 0.74 9.80 12.82
CA TYR A 159 0.47 9.46 14.21
C TYR A 159 1.64 9.90 15.09
N GLU A 160 1.41 10.04 16.39
CA GLU A 160 2.46 10.35 17.36
C GLU A 160 2.77 9.11 18.21
N ASP A 161 4.05 8.76 18.33
CA ASP A 161 4.56 7.71 19.22
C ASP A 161 5.92 8.13 19.77
N GLU A 162 6.11 7.99 21.08
CA GLU A 162 7.36 8.37 21.78
C GLU A 162 7.81 9.80 21.47
N GLU A 163 6.89 10.78 21.54
CA GLU A 163 7.12 12.21 21.26
C GLU A 163 7.62 12.50 19.83
N LYS A 164 7.45 11.55 18.92
CA LYS A 164 7.77 11.70 17.50
C LYS A 164 6.53 11.51 16.64
N VAL A 165 6.41 12.36 15.63
CA VAL A 165 5.39 12.24 14.60
C VAL A 165 5.93 11.34 13.49
N TRP A 166 5.16 10.32 13.15
CA TRP A 166 5.49 9.34 12.11
C TRP A 166 4.47 9.38 10.97
N PRO A 167 4.92 9.17 9.72
CA PRO A 167 4.02 9.09 8.58
C PRO A 167 3.14 7.82 8.68
N ALA A 168 1.84 7.97 8.44
CA ALA A 168 0.88 6.87 8.42
C ALA A 168 0.22 6.66 7.05
N ALA A 169 0.16 7.69 6.21
CA ALA A 169 -0.29 7.54 4.83
C ALA A 169 0.31 8.66 3.98
N TRP A 170 0.61 8.34 2.72
CA TRP A 170 1.10 9.32 1.75
C TRP A 170 0.72 8.93 0.33
N ALA A 171 0.81 9.90 -0.57
CA ALA A 171 0.59 9.69 -1.99
C ALA A 171 1.50 10.57 -2.85
N HIS A 172 1.82 10.07 -4.05
CA HIS A 172 2.62 10.78 -5.05
C HIS A 172 2.33 10.25 -6.45
N GLY A 173 2.79 11.00 -7.45
CA GLY A 173 2.86 10.53 -8.83
C GLY A 173 4.17 9.78 -9.09
N TYR A 174 4.14 8.83 -10.02
CA TYR A 174 5.34 8.17 -10.52
C TYR A 174 5.20 7.91 -12.03
N GLY A 175 5.95 8.64 -12.85
CA GLY A 175 5.70 8.71 -14.29
C GLY A 175 4.28 9.24 -14.56
N LEU A 176 3.47 8.48 -15.30
CA LEU A 176 2.06 8.79 -15.55
C LEU A 176 1.12 8.19 -14.48
N GLY A 177 1.63 7.33 -13.61
CA GLY A 177 0.86 6.62 -12.60
C GLY A 177 0.76 7.35 -11.27
N ARG A 178 0.06 6.71 -10.34
CA ARG A 178 -0.21 7.22 -9.00
C ARG A 178 0.05 6.13 -7.98
N VAL A 179 0.71 6.50 -6.89
CA VAL A 179 1.02 5.61 -5.77
C VAL A 179 0.40 6.18 -4.51
N ALA A 180 -0.21 5.32 -3.70
CA ALA A 180 -0.62 5.63 -2.34
C ALA A 180 -0.16 4.51 -1.40
N TYR A 181 0.30 4.89 -0.21
CA TYR A 181 0.58 3.98 0.88
C TYR A 181 -0.31 4.28 2.08
N LEU A 182 -0.84 3.23 2.69
CA LEU A 182 -1.59 3.26 3.94
C LEU A 182 -0.90 2.35 4.95
N SER A 183 -0.39 2.91 6.05
CA SER A 183 0.18 2.16 7.17
C SER A 183 -0.83 1.30 7.94
N PRO A 184 -2.07 1.72 8.23
CA PRO A 184 -3.01 0.88 8.98
C PRO A 184 -3.47 -0.31 8.12
N GLY A 185 -3.53 -1.51 8.72
CA GLY A 185 -4.01 -2.73 8.06
C GLY A 185 -3.52 -4.05 8.69
N HIS A 186 -2.98 -4.04 9.91
CA HIS A 186 -2.48 -5.24 10.58
C HIS A 186 -3.61 -6.20 10.96
N ASN A 187 -4.67 -5.66 11.58
CA ASN A 187 -5.79 -6.41 12.11
C ASN A 187 -7.06 -6.17 11.27
N ILE A 188 -8.01 -7.11 11.31
CA ILE A 188 -9.29 -6.93 10.64
C ILE A 188 -10.07 -5.74 11.21
N GLU A 189 -9.95 -5.46 12.50
CA GLU A 189 -10.57 -4.31 13.18
C GLU A 189 -10.12 -2.96 12.60
N THR A 190 -8.98 -2.91 11.92
CA THR A 190 -8.52 -1.69 11.23
C THR A 190 -9.38 -1.33 10.03
N TYR A 191 -10.11 -2.28 9.47
CA TYR A 191 -10.97 -2.10 8.30
C TYR A 191 -12.44 -1.81 8.65
N LEU A 192 -12.83 -1.89 9.92
CA LEU A 192 -14.20 -1.75 10.42
C LEU A 192 -14.47 -0.35 11.00
#